data_AF-A0A412JAL9-F1
#
_entry.id   AF-A0A412JAL9-F1
#
_cell.length_a   1.000
_cell.length_b   1.000
_cell.length_c   1.000
_cell.angle_alpha   90.00
_cell.angle_beta   90.00
_cell.angle_gamma   90.00
#
_symmetry.space_group_name_H-M   'P 1'
#
loop_
_entity.id
_entity.type
_entity.pdbx_description
1 polymer ?
#
loop_
_entity_poly.entity_id
_entity_poly.type
_entity_poly.pdbx_seq_one_letter_code
_entity_poly.pdbx_strand_id
1 'polypeptide(L)'
;MKKLLISLLLIFCIGCTFTFLNETNINISAKSTKETIMIDAGHGGYDVGAESFYGDYEKDISLKIALLVGKQLKSYGYNVVYTRTSDSVSWPSSNKKDLQARCDLAKKKMPISLYPYI
;
A
#
# COMPACT_ATOMS: atom_id res chain seq x y z
N MET A 1 15.24 61.50 1.55
CA MET A 1 14.18 60.72 2.23
C MET A 1 13.35 59.87 1.27
N LYS A 2 12.69 60.45 0.25
CA LYS A 2 11.87 59.68 -0.73
C LYS A 2 12.63 58.56 -1.47
N LYS A 3 13.88 58.81 -1.89
CA LYS A 3 14.75 57.79 -2.54
C LYS A 3 15.14 56.63 -1.60
N LEU A 4 15.25 56.90 -0.30
CA LEU A 4 15.56 55.89 0.72
C LEU A 4 14.34 54.98 0.97
N LEU A 5 13.14 55.58 1.03
CA LEU A 5 11.87 54.88 1.14
C LEU A 5 11.61 53.97 -0.07
N ILE A 6 11.88 54.44 -1.29
CA ILE A 6 11.73 53.64 -2.52
C ILE A 6 12.71 52.47 -2.56
N SER A 7 13.96 52.69 -2.14
CA SER A 7 14.96 51.62 -2.04
C SER A 7 14.55 50.54 -1.03
N LEU A 8 13.95 50.94 0.10
CA LEU A 8 13.49 50.01 1.13
C LEU A 8 12.30 49.18 0.63
N LEU A 9 11.39 49.79 -0.13
CA LEU A 9 10.23 49.12 -0.72
C LEU A 9 10.65 48.08 -1.77
N LEU A 10 11.63 48.41 -2.62
CA LEU A 10 12.14 47.49 -3.64
C LEU A 10 12.82 46.26 -3.01
N ILE A 11 13.61 46.45 -1.95
CA ILE A 11 14.24 45.33 -1.23
C ILE A 11 13.18 44.43 -0.59
N PHE A 12 12.12 45.01 -0.02
CA PHE A 12 11.00 44.27 0.53
C PHE A 12 10.26 43.46 -0.56
N CYS A 13 9.94 44.07 -1.70
CA CYS A 13 9.29 43.39 -2.83
C CYS A 13 10.13 42.22 -3.36
N ILE A 14 11.45 42.42 -3.53
CA ILE A 14 12.36 41.37 -4.01
C ILE A 14 12.45 40.23 -2.98
N GLY A 15 12.56 40.55 -1.69
CA GLY A 15 12.55 39.56 -0.61
C GLY A 15 11.26 38.74 -0.57
N CYS A 16 10.09 39.40 -0.68
CA CYS A 16 8.80 38.72 -0.73
C CYS A 16 8.66 37.79 -1.94
N THR A 17 9.14 38.20 -3.12
CA THR A 17 9.12 37.33 -4.32
C THR A 17 10.07 36.14 -4.17
N PHE A 18 11.21 36.30 -3.50
CA PHE A 18 12.17 35.22 -3.27
C PHE A 18 11.61 34.17 -2.30
N THR A 19 10.90 34.58 -1.26
CA THR A 19 10.25 33.64 -0.31
C THR A 19 9.07 32.91 -0.94
N PHE A 20 8.31 33.56 -1.84
CA PHE A 20 7.14 32.96 -2.50
C PHE A 20 7.53 31.96 -3.60
N LEU A 21 8.65 32.20 -4.30
CA LEU A 21 9.19 31.26 -5.31
C LEU A 21 9.85 30.03 -4.68
N ASN A 22 10.12 30.07 -3.37
CA ASN A 22 10.82 29.02 -2.64
C ASN A 22 9.85 28.24 -1.72
N GLU A 23 8.60 28.04 -2.16
CA GLU A 23 7.76 27.00 -1.58
C GLU A 23 8.47 25.67 -1.74
N THR A 24 9.13 25.24 -0.66
CA THR A 24 9.66 23.91 -0.57
C THR A 24 8.45 22.98 -0.59
N ASN A 25 8.40 22.07 -1.56
CA ASN A 25 7.47 20.96 -1.55
C ASN A 25 7.89 20.02 -0.40
N ILE A 26 7.63 20.44 0.83
CA ILE A 26 7.76 19.61 2.02
C ILE A 26 6.68 18.54 1.89
N ASN A 27 7.07 17.42 1.29
CA ASN A 27 6.33 16.18 1.35
C ASN A 27 6.35 15.70 2.81
N ILE A 28 5.54 16.32 3.65
CA ILE A 28 5.24 15.83 4.99
C ILE A 28 4.37 14.59 4.76
N SER A 29 5.02 13.45 4.55
CA SER A 29 4.37 12.16 4.68
C SER A 29 4.05 11.99 6.16
N ALA A 30 2.90 12.52 6.59
CA ALA A 30 2.33 12.19 7.88
C ALA A 30 2.35 10.67 7.99
N LYS A 31 3.07 10.14 8.98
CA LYS A 31 3.11 8.70 9.24
C LYS A 31 1.66 8.25 9.37
N SER A 32 1.20 7.40 8.45
CA SER A 32 -0.17 6.88 8.51
C SER A 32 -0.37 6.27 9.88
N THR A 33 -1.37 6.76 10.61
CA THR A 33 -1.78 6.17 11.89
C THR A 33 -2.48 4.84 11.67
N LYS A 34 -2.89 4.53 10.43
CA LYS A 34 -3.61 3.31 10.09
C LYS A 34 -2.68 2.12 9.96
N GLU A 35 -3.13 1.01 10.50
CA GLU A 35 -2.42 -0.26 10.49
C GLU A 35 -2.23 -0.80 9.06
N THR A 36 -1.26 -1.70 8.92
CA THR A 36 -1.09 -2.47 7.69
C THR A 36 -1.96 -3.72 7.74
N ILE A 37 -2.78 -3.93 6.71
CA ILE A 37 -3.64 -5.09 6.56
C ILE A 37 -3.06 -5.98 5.45
N MET A 38 -2.80 -7.24 5.77
CA MET A 38 -2.53 -8.26 4.76
C MET A 38 -3.82 -8.97 4.37
N ILE A 39 -4.10 -9.03 3.07
CA ILE A 39 -5.19 -9.83 2.52
C ILE A 39 -4.60 -11.09 1.90
N ASP A 40 -5.05 -12.25 2.37
CA ASP A 40 -4.72 -13.53 1.77
C ASP A 40 -5.76 -13.92 0.72
N ALA A 41 -5.36 -13.96 -0.55
CA ALA A 41 -6.19 -14.53 -1.61
C ALA A 41 -5.93 -16.05 -1.67
N GLY A 42 -6.88 -16.84 -1.15
CA GLY A 42 -6.80 -18.30 -1.07
C GLY A 42 -6.48 -18.98 -2.41
N HIS A 43 -5.87 -20.17 -2.35
CA HIS A 43 -5.46 -20.95 -3.52
C HIS A 43 -4.57 -20.16 -4.50
N GLY A 44 -4.49 -20.58 -5.76
CA GLY A 44 -3.75 -19.89 -6.83
C GLY A 44 -2.61 -20.72 -7.42
N GLY A 45 -2.33 -20.46 -8.69
CA GLY A 45 -1.41 -21.25 -9.49
C GLY A 45 -1.93 -22.67 -9.70
N TYR A 46 -1.19 -23.64 -9.14
CA TYR A 46 -1.47 -25.07 -9.28
C TYR A 46 -2.75 -25.51 -8.54
N ASP A 47 -3.09 -24.82 -7.46
CA ASP A 47 -4.23 -25.14 -6.62
C ASP A 47 -5.43 -24.30 -7.06
N VAL A 48 -6.42 -24.95 -7.65
CA VAL A 48 -7.65 -24.30 -8.14
C VAL A 48 -8.68 -24.07 -7.04
N GLY A 49 -8.52 -24.76 -5.89
CA GLY A 49 -9.54 -24.84 -4.85
C GLY A 49 -10.79 -25.58 -5.32
N ALA A 50 -11.95 -25.20 -4.79
CA ALA A 50 -13.22 -25.75 -5.25
C ALA A 50 -13.56 -25.31 -6.69
N GLU A 51 -14.23 -26.19 -7.43
CA GLU A 51 -14.80 -25.91 -8.75
C GLU A 51 -16.34 -25.86 -8.66
N SER A 52 -16.93 -24.80 -9.22
CA SER A 52 -18.38 -24.65 -9.29
C SER A 52 -18.98 -25.57 -10.35
N PHE A 53 -20.29 -25.82 -10.29
CA PHE A 53 -21.00 -26.56 -11.35
C PHE A 53 -20.86 -25.90 -12.74
N TYR A 54 -20.61 -24.59 -12.78
CA TYR A 54 -20.46 -23.82 -14.01
C TYR A 54 -19.00 -23.70 -14.47
N GLY A 55 -18.05 -24.35 -13.79
CA GLY A 55 -16.63 -24.35 -14.14
C GLY A 55 -15.84 -23.15 -13.59
N ASP A 56 -16.39 -22.43 -12.61
CA ASP A 56 -15.65 -21.36 -11.94
C ASP A 56 -14.72 -21.95 -10.87
N TYR A 57 -13.47 -21.48 -10.81
CA TYR A 57 -12.53 -21.88 -9.77
C TYR A 57 -12.52 -20.91 -8.59
N GLU A 58 -12.45 -21.46 -7.38
CA GLU A 58 -12.34 -20.72 -6.12
C GLU A 58 -11.16 -19.75 -6.13
N LYS A 59 -10.02 -20.13 -6.71
CA LYS A 59 -8.85 -19.27 -6.82
C LYS A 59 -9.14 -17.95 -7.57
N ASP A 60 -10.01 -17.98 -8.57
CA ASP A 60 -10.30 -16.81 -9.40
C ASP A 60 -11.27 -15.86 -8.69
N ILE A 61 -12.29 -16.44 -8.04
CA ILE A 61 -13.25 -15.69 -7.23
C ILE A 61 -12.53 -15.05 -6.04
N SER A 62 -11.71 -15.81 -5.33
CA SER A 62 -10.94 -15.34 -4.18
C SER A 62 -10.00 -14.19 -4.55
N LEU A 63 -9.32 -14.27 -5.70
CA LEU A 63 -8.46 -13.20 -6.18
C LEU A 63 -9.25 -11.92 -6.48
N LYS A 64 -10.36 -12.05 -7.21
CA LYS A 64 -11.21 -10.91 -7.56
C LYS A 64 -11.73 -10.20 -6.31
N ILE A 65 -12.23 -10.95 -5.33
CA ILE A 65 -12.73 -10.40 -4.07
C ILE A 65 -11.60 -9.72 -3.29
N ALA A 66 -10.44 -10.38 -3.14
CA ALA A 66 -9.31 -9.81 -2.42
C ALA A 66 -8.86 -8.45 -3.00
N LEU A 67 -8.78 -8.34 -4.33
CA LEU A 67 -8.40 -7.10 -5.00
C LEU A 67 -9.45 -5.99 -4.83
N LEU A 68 -10.75 -6.34 -4.86
CA LEU A 68 -11.83 -5.38 -4.60
C LEU A 68 -11.80 -4.86 -3.16
N VAL A 69 -11.68 -5.76 -2.18
CA VAL A 69 -11.58 -5.40 -0.76
C VAL A 69 -10.37 -4.51 -0.52
N GLY A 70 -9.21 -4.91 -1.05
CA GLY A 70 -7.99 -4.13 -0.86
C GLY A 70 -8.01 -2.78 -1.57
N LYS A 71 -8.70 -2.64 -2.72
CA LYS A 71 -8.97 -1.32 -3.32
C LYS A 71 -9.81 -0.44 -2.39
N GLN A 72 -10.86 -0.99 -1.78
CA GLN A 72 -11.71 -0.25 -0.85
C GLN A 72 -10.95 0.17 0.41
N LEU A 73 -10.18 -0.74 1.01
CA LEU A 73 -9.37 -0.44 2.20
C LEU A 73 -8.30 0.62 1.91
N LYS A 74 -7.64 0.56 0.76
CA LYS A 74 -6.71 1.62 0.31
C LYS A 74 -7.42 2.96 0.15
N SER A 75 -8.65 2.98 -0.38
CA SER A 75 -9.45 4.22 -0.50
C SER A 75 -9.77 4.84 0.87
N TYR A 76 -9.82 4.02 1.92
CA TYR A 76 -9.95 4.48 3.30
C TYR A 76 -8.61 4.81 3.95
N GLY A 77 -7.49 4.78 3.22
CA GLY A 77 -6.16 5.17 3.72
C GLY A 77 -5.41 4.08 4.49
N TYR A 78 -5.86 2.83 4.46
CA TYR A 78 -5.09 1.71 5.02
C TYR A 78 -3.91 1.35 4.11
N ASN A 79 -2.79 0.95 4.70
CA ASN A 79 -1.75 0.26 3.95
C ASN A 79 -2.17 -1.19 3.73
N VAL A 80 -2.30 -1.63 2.47
CA VAL A 80 -2.77 -2.97 2.14
C VAL A 80 -1.71 -3.73 1.35
N VAL A 81 -1.33 -4.89 1.88
CA VAL A 81 -0.44 -5.86 1.24
C VAL A 81 -1.21 -7.16 0.94
N TYR A 82 -0.73 -7.94 -0.02
CA TYR A 82 -1.39 -9.17 -0.47
C TYR A 82 -0.41 -10.35 -0.44
N THR A 83 -0.93 -11.56 -0.21
CA THR A 83 -0.17 -12.80 -0.45
C THR A 83 0.05 -13.02 -1.94
N ARG A 84 -0.95 -12.74 -2.79
CA ARG A 84 -0.84 -12.68 -4.26
C ARG A 84 -1.77 -11.62 -4.86
N THR A 85 -1.39 -11.10 -6.03
CA THR A 85 -2.19 -10.14 -6.83
C THR A 85 -2.44 -10.64 -8.25
N SER A 86 -2.04 -11.88 -8.54
CA SER A 86 -2.28 -12.57 -9.80
C SER A 86 -2.40 -14.07 -9.53
N ASP A 87 -2.63 -14.88 -10.57
CA ASP A 87 -2.60 -16.33 -10.46
C ASP A 87 -1.19 -16.93 -10.55
N SER A 88 -0.18 -16.10 -10.85
CA SER A 88 1.23 -16.51 -10.77
C SER A 88 1.70 -16.43 -9.33
N VAL A 89 2.03 -17.58 -8.74
CA VAL A 89 2.39 -17.72 -7.33
C VAL A 89 3.82 -18.23 -7.16
N SER A 90 4.48 -17.83 -6.07
CA SER A 90 5.87 -18.20 -5.78
C SER A 90 6.02 -19.38 -4.83
N TRP A 91 4.92 -19.91 -4.30
CA TRP A 91 4.95 -21.01 -3.33
C TRP A 91 4.94 -22.38 -4.02
N PRO A 92 5.44 -23.43 -3.34
CA PRO A 92 5.49 -24.77 -3.91
C PRO A 92 4.11 -25.37 -4.17
N SER A 93 4.04 -26.31 -5.12
CA SER A 93 2.85 -27.13 -5.41
C SER A 93 2.58 -28.18 -4.33
N SER A 94 2.30 -27.74 -3.10
CA SER A 94 1.92 -28.58 -1.97
C SER A 94 1.17 -27.77 -0.92
N ASN A 95 -0.07 -28.16 -0.60
CA ASN A 95 -0.94 -27.43 0.32
C ASN A 95 -0.26 -27.09 1.65
N LYS A 96 0.49 -28.03 2.23
CA LYS A 96 1.20 -27.77 3.50
C LYS A 96 2.30 -26.71 3.33
N LYS A 97 3.06 -26.78 2.24
CA LYS A 97 4.18 -25.86 1.99
C LYS A 97 3.70 -24.49 1.54
N ASP A 98 2.61 -24.42 0.79
CA ASP A 98 2.05 -23.13 0.37
C ASP A 98 1.44 -22.35 1.53
N LEU A 99 0.71 -23.01 2.43
CA LEU A 99 0.12 -22.37 3.61
C LEU A 99 1.23 -21.78 4.48
N GLN A 100 2.32 -22.52 4.66
CA GLN A 100 3.48 -22.01 5.39
C GLN A 100 4.11 -20.80 4.67
N ALA A 101 4.29 -20.87 3.34
CA ALA A 101 4.86 -19.76 2.58
C ALA A 101 4.01 -18.48 2.67
N ARG A 102 2.68 -18.58 2.77
CA ARG A 102 1.79 -17.43 3.01
C ARG A 102 2.01 -16.82 4.39
N CYS A 103 2.12 -17.65 5.43
CA CYS A 103 2.48 -17.20 6.78
C CYS A 103 3.85 -16.51 6.80
N ASP A 104 4.85 -17.07 6.10
CA ASP A 104 6.19 -16.50 6.01
C ASP A 104 6.19 -15.17 5.24
N LEU A 105 5.39 -15.05 4.19
CA LEU A 105 5.15 -13.79 3.47
C LEU A 105 4.55 -12.73 4.39
N ALA A 106 3.59 -13.10 5.26
CA ALA A 106 3.03 -12.19 6.25
C ALA A 106 4.12 -11.71 7.21
N LYS A 107 4.85 -12.65 7.84
CA LYS A 107 5.95 -12.35 8.77
C LYS A 107 7.02 -11.45 8.14
N LYS A 108 7.28 -11.61 6.84
CA LYS A 108 8.24 -10.78 6.09
C LYS A 108 7.71 -9.39 5.74
N LYS A 109 6.44 -9.28 5.34
CA LYS A 109 5.86 -8.03 4.81
C LYS A 109 5.20 -7.16 5.86
N MET A 110 4.84 -7.72 7.02
CA MET A 110 4.20 -6.98 8.11
C MET A 110 5.22 -6.63 9.21
N PRO A 111 5.08 -5.46 9.85
CA PRO A 111 5.97 -5.06 10.93
C PRO A 111 5.85 -5.98 12.15
N ILE A 112 7.00 -6.30 12.75
CA ILE A 112 7.19 -7.27 13.86
C ILE A 112 6.32 -6.98 15.09
N SER A 113 5.91 -5.72 15.31
CA SER A 113 5.09 -5.33 16.47
C SER A 113 3.67 -5.92 16.49
N LEU A 114 3.25 -6.64 15.46
CA LEU A 114 1.93 -7.29 15.35
C LEU A 114 1.93 -8.79 15.65
N TYR A 115 3.08 -9.37 16.04
CA TYR A 115 3.24 -10.82 16.22
C TYR A 115 3.58 -11.28 17.66
N PRO A 116 2.72 -11.09 18.68
CA PRO A 116 2.91 -11.83 19.92
C PRO A 116 2.39 -13.28 19.86
N TYR A 117 1.64 -13.70 18.83
CA TYR A 117 0.86 -14.95 18.87
C TYR A 117 0.82 -15.82 17.58
N ILE A 118 1.79 -15.70 16.64
CA ILE A 118 1.88 -16.55 15.43
C ILE A 118 3.29 -17.11 15.19
#